data_AF-A0A8H6MGM6-F1
#
_entry.id   AF-A0A8H6MGM6-F1
#
_cell.length_a   1.000
_cell.length_b   1.000
_cell.length_c   1.000
_cell.angle_alpha   90.00
_cell.angle_beta   90.00
_cell.angle_gamma   90.00
#
_symmetry.space_group_name_H-M   'P 1'
#
loop_
_entity.id
_entity.type
_entity.pdbx_description
1 polymer ?
#
loop_
_entity_poly.entity_id
_entity_poly.type
_entity_poly.pdbx_seq_one_letter_code
_entity_poly.pdbx_strand_id
1 'polypeptide(L)'
;MESISDQQRAVASQLTKAYRRVLRNRELERAKTLTQKVYDCCFVNCLKASKNMEWSHRLFYRKLYLGLVPHLLACVDRVISYAHSAKARAKKRLRAAKVDDLEGLNKECAELGFLFRSSTRLHKALDPSSELHKQQGIEQLKILVVETEALVKRVPPGSGLDVQFNLDIAIKGIVTEKKASKPESKPELLVDNANCLDDWVDVDDVDDVEDYVVVE
;
A
#
# COMPACT_ATOMS: atom_id res chain seq x y z
N MET A 1 -42.09 -34.82 5.63
CA MET A 1 -41.19 -33.69 5.36
C MET A 1 -39.94 -33.94 6.18
N GLU A 2 -38.82 -34.25 5.54
CA GLU A 2 -37.54 -34.39 6.25
C GLU A 2 -37.13 -33.04 6.84
N SER A 3 -36.97 -33.00 8.16
CA SER A 3 -36.50 -31.83 8.89
C SER A 3 -35.02 -31.63 8.58
N ILE A 4 -34.66 -30.44 8.09
CA ILE A 4 -33.26 -30.05 7.89
C ILE A 4 -32.54 -30.11 9.25
N SER A 5 -31.55 -30.99 9.35
CA SER A 5 -30.72 -31.18 10.54
C SER A 5 -29.95 -29.90 10.88
N ASP A 6 -29.72 -29.63 12.16
CA ASP A 6 -28.99 -28.44 12.61
C ASP A 6 -27.56 -28.37 12.04
N GLN A 7 -26.92 -29.53 11.82
CA GLN A 7 -25.64 -29.62 11.13
C GLN A 7 -25.73 -29.11 9.68
N GLN A 8 -26.79 -29.46 8.96
CA GLN A 8 -27.01 -28.98 7.59
C GLN A 8 -27.26 -27.47 7.56
N ARG A 9 -27.97 -26.92 8.56
CA ARG A 9 -28.17 -25.46 8.72
C ARG A 9 -26.85 -24.74 9.01
N ALA A 10 -26.01 -25.31 9.85
CA ALA A 10 -24.69 -24.74 10.19
C ALA A 10 -23.78 -24.68 8.96
N VAL A 11 -23.68 -25.79 8.20
CA VAL A 11 -22.89 -25.86 6.95
C VAL A 11 -23.43 -24.88 5.91
N ALA A 12 -24.75 -24.84 5.69
CA ALA A 12 -25.38 -23.91 4.75
C ALA A 12 -25.11 -22.44 5.13
N SER A 13 -25.10 -22.13 6.43
CA SER A 13 -24.78 -20.80 6.94
C SER A 13 -23.31 -20.43 6.69
N GLN A 14 -22.38 -21.36 6.90
CA GLN A 14 -20.95 -21.15 6.63
C GLN A 14 -20.70 -20.93 5.12
N LEU A 15 -21.29 -21.77 4.27
CA LEU A 15 -21.19 -21.64 2.81
C LEU A 15 -21.75 -20.30 2.33
N THR A 16 -22.92 -19.91 2.85
CA THR A 16 -23.54 -18.62 2.51
C THR A 16 -22.64 -17.44 2.94
N LYS A 17 -22.07 -17.48 4.14
CA LYS A 17 -21.14 -16.44 4.62
C LYS A 17 -19.87 -16.36 3.75
N ALA A 18 -19.27 -17.51 3.42
CA ALA A 18 -18.10 -17.58 2.55
C ALA A 18 -18.41 -17.04 1.14
N TYR A 19 -19.53 -17.45 0.56
CA TYR A 19 -19.98 -16.99 -0.75
C TYR A 19 -20.22 -15.48 -0.80
N ARG A 20 -20.93 -14.92 0.20
CA ARG A 20 -21.14 -13.48 0.33
C ARG A 20 -19.82 -12.71 0.46
N ARG A 21 -18.84 -13.26 1.19
CA ARG A 21 -17.49 -12.67 1.29
C ARG A 21 -16.80 -12.64 -0.07
N VAL A 22 -16.90 -13.72 -0.85
CA VAL A 22 -16.33 -13.78 -2.22
C VAL A 22 -16.99 -12.75 -3.13
N LEU A 23 -18.32 -12.62 -3.11
CA LEU A 23 -19.03 -11.62 -3.91
C LEU A 23 -18.60 -10.20 -3.54
N ARG A 24 -18.61 -9.86 -2.25
CA ARG A 24 -18.15 -8.55 -1.76
C ARG A 24 -16.72 -8.25 -2.17
N ASN A 25 -15.81 -9.21 -2.03
CA ASN A 25 -14.42 -9.03 -2.44
C ASN A 25 -14.31 -8.79 -3.95
N ARG A 26 -15.05 -9.52 -4.79
CA ARG A 26 -15.09 -9.29 -6.24
C ARG A 26 -15.61 -7.89 -6.59
N GLU A 27 -16.63 -7.41 -5.89
CA GLU A 27 -17.14 -6.04 -6.07
C GLU A 27 -16.09 -4.99 -5.70
N LEU A 28 -15.41 -5.16 -4.56
CA LEU A 28 -14.33 -4.27 -4.13
C LEU A 28 -13.16 -4.28 -5.13
N GLU A 29 -12.74 -5.45 -5.62
CA GLU A 29 -11.69 -5.55 -6.64
C GLU A 29 -12.06 -4.86 -7.95
N ARG A 30 -13.33 -4.91 -8.36
CA ARG A 30 -13.83 -4.21 -9.55
C ARG A 30 -13.85 -2.70 -9.34
N ALA A 31 -14.19 -2.25 -8.13
CA ALA A 31 -14.24 -0.83 -7.78
C ALA A 31 -12.85 -0.18 -7.60
N LYS A 32 -11.76 -0.98 -7.53
CA LYS A 32 -10.42 -0.44 -7.34
C LYS A 32 -10.00 0.51 -8.46
N THR A 33 -9.46 1.66 -8.06
CA THR A 33 -8.82 2.60 -8.98
C THR A 33 -7.56 1.96 -9.58
N LEU A 34 -7.08 2.53 -10.69
CA LEU A 34 -5.85 2.05 -11.32
C LEU A 34 -4.66 2.14 -10.35
N THR A 35 -4.58 3.19 -9.53
CA THR A 35 -3.50 3.35 -8.55
C THR A 35 -3.59 2.30 -7.44
N GLN A 36 -4.78 1.93 -6.98
CA GLN A 36 -4.96 0.85 -6.00
C GLN A 36 -4.48 -0.50 -6.55
N LYS A 37 -4.78 -0.81 -7.82
CA LYS A 37 -4.29 -2.03 -8.48
C LYS A 37 -2.76 -2.05 -8.61
N VAL A 38 -2.17 -0.90 -8.93
CA VAL A 38 -0.70 -0.75 -8.95
C VAL A 38 -0.12 -0.97 -7.55
N TYR A 39 -0.70 -0.35 -6.52
CA TYR A 39 -0.31 -0.56 -5.13
C TYR A 39 -0.34 -2.04 -4.74
N ASP A 40 -1.41 -2.77 -5.06
CA ASP A 40 -1.51 -4.20 -4.72
C ASP A 40 -0.38 -5.01 -5.37
N CYS A 41 -0.04 -4.70 -6.62
CA CYS A 41 1.09 -5.32 -7.32
C CYS A 41 2.42 -5.02 -6.62
N CYS A 42 2.67 -3.74 -6.30
CA CYS A 42 3.86 -3.33 -5.55
C CYS A 42 3.93 -4.03 -4.19
N PHE A 43 2.82 -4.10 -3.46
CA PHE A 43 2.74 -4.75 -2.15
C PHE A 43 3.07 -6.24 -2.26
N VAL A 44 2.51 -6.96 -3.24
CA VAL A 44 2.81 -8.37 -3.48
C VAL A 44 4.31 -8.57 -3.79
N ASN A 45 4.91 -7.67 -4.58
CA ASN A 45 6.33 -7.75 -4.92
C ASN A 45 7.22 -7.49 -3.69
N CYS A 46 6.90 -6.48 -2.88
CA CYS A 46 7.55 -6.24 -1.58
C CYS A 46 7.40 -7.44 -0.66
N LEU A 47 6.19 -8.00 -0.53
CA LEU A 47 5.96 -9.17 0.32
C LEU A 47 6.78 -10.38 -0.12
N LYS A 48 6.88 -10.64 -1.44
CA LYS A 48 7.72 -11.72 -1.97
C LYS A 48 9.20 -11.48 -1.65
N ALA A 49 9.72 -10.29 -1.94
CA ALA A 49 11.12 -9.94 -1.66
C ALA A 49 11.44 -10.00 -0.15
N SER A 50 10.49 -9.63 0.71
CA SER A 50 10.65 -9.62 2.17
C SER A 50 10.95 -10.99 2.78
N LYS A 51 10.53 -12.07 2.12
CA LYS A 51 10.73 -13.45 2.59
C LYS A 51 12.20 -13.86 2.53
N ASN A 52 12.96 -13.27 1.62
CA ASN A 52 14.38 -13.57 1.40
C ASN A 52 15.30 -12.50 1.98
N MET A 53 14.76 -11.51 2.69
CA MET A 53 15.52 -10.40 3.25
C MET A 53 15.87 -10.69 4.70
N GLU A 54 17.15 -10.55 5.03
CA GLU A 54 17.60 -10.57 6.42
C GLU A 54 17.19 -9.26 7.09
N TRP A 55 16.17 -9.35 7.93
CA TRP A 55 15.76 -8.25 8.78
C TRP A 55 16.72 -8.18 9.95
N SER A 56 17.45 -7.07 10.04
CA SER A 56 18.20 -6.78 11.28
C SER A 56 17.20 -6.66 12.44
N HIS A 57 17.66 -6.59 13.69
CA HIS A 57 16.79 -6.39 14.86
C HIS A 57 15.88 -5.13 14.78
N ARG A 58 16.02 -4.31 13.73
CA ARG A 58 15.16 -3.17 13.37
C ARG A 58 13.85 -3.63 12.74
N LEU A 59 12.94 -4.18 13.56
CA LEU A 59 11.54 -4.43 13.17
C LEU A 59 10.83 -3.18 12.60
N PHE A 60 11.33 -1.99 12.93
CA PHE A 60 10.85 -0.72 12.41
C PHE A 60 10.97 -0.62 10.89
N TYR A 61 12.13 -0.94 10.31
CA TYR A 61 12.31 -0.81 8.86
C TYR A 61 11.41 -1.79 8.09
N ARG A 62 11.26 -3.02 8.61
CA ARG A 62 10.33 -4.01 8.03
C ARG A 62 8.90 -3.49 7.93
N LYS A 63 8.43 -2.73 8.94
CA LYS A 63 7.10 -2.10 8.92
C LYS A 63 7.01 -1.00 7.85
N LEU A 64 8.03 -0.16 7.73
CA LEU A 64 8.09 0.86 6.66
C LEU A 64 8.09 0.19 5.28
N TYR A 65 8.88 -0.87 5.14
CA TYR A 65 9.04 -1.60 3.88
C TYR A 65 7.75 -2.29 3.44
N LEU A 66 7.06 -3.01 4.31
CA LEU A 66 5.82 -3.71 3.94
C LEU A 66 4.59 -2.78 3.90
N GLY A 67 4.63 -1.67 4.65
CA GLY A 67 3.51 -0.74 4.74
C GLY A 67 3.58 0.43 3.76
N LEU A 68 4.72 1.12 3.70
CA LEU A 68 4.82 2.46 3.08
C LEU A 68 5.57 2.48 1.76
N VAL A 69 6.57 1.60 1.58
CA VAL A 69 7.30 1.50 0.30
C VAL A 69 6.37 1.15 -0.87
N PRO A 70 5.38 0.25 -0.75
CA PRO A 70 4.42 -0.01 -1.83
C PRO A 70 3.60 1.23 -2.23
N HIS A 71 3.22 2.08 -1.29
CA HIS A 71 2.55 3.35 -1.59
C HIS A 71 3.44 4.28 -2.41
N LEU A 72 4.72 4.38 -2.03
CA LEU A 72 5.69 5.21 -2.74
C LEU A 72 5.98 4.69 -4.15
N LEU A 73 6.21 3.37 -4.30
CA LEU A 73 6.38 2.71 -5.60
C LEU A 73 5.18 2.94 -6.51
N ALA A 74 3.96 2.81 -5.98
CA ALA A 74 2.75 3.06 -6.76
C ALA A 74 2.69 4.51 -7.29
N CYS A 75 3.12 5.50 -6.50
CA CYS A 75 3.22 6.88 -6.98
C CYS A 75 4.20 6.98 -8.16
N VAL A 76 5.39 6.39 -8.02
CA VAL A 76 6.43 6.44 -9.06
C VAL A 76 5.98 5.76 -10.35
N ASP A 77 5.35 4.59 -10.27
CA ASP A 77 4.83 3.84 -11.43
C ASP A 77 3.74 4.60 -12.19
N ARG A 78 2.88 5.30 -11.46
CA ARG A 78 1.87 6.17 -12.07
C ARG A 78 2.51 7.35 -12.78
N VAL A 79 3.57 7.95 -12.22
CA VAL A 79 4.34 9.02 -12.89
C VAL A 79 5.06 8.48 -14.14
N ILE A 80 5.67 7.30 -14.08
CA ILE A 80 6.29 6.64 -15.25
C ILE A 80 5.25 6.46 -16.35
N SER A 81 4.10 5.88 -16.01
CA SER A 81 3.00 5.63 -16.96
C SER A 81 2.50 6.92 -17.60
N TYR A 82 2.26 7.96 -16.78
CA TYR A 82 1.86 9.27 -17.26
C TYR A 82 2.90 9.86 -18.22
N ALA A 83 4.17 9.93 -17.79
CA ALA A 83 5.23 10.54 -18.56
C ALA A 83 5.46 9.80 -19.88
N HIS A 84 5.39 8.47 -19.88
CA HIS A 84 5.50 7.65 -21.08
C HIS A 84 4.39 7.95 -22.09
N SER A 85 3.12 7.90 -21.65
CA SER A 85 1.97 8.15 -22.52
C SER A 85 1.90 9.60 -22.99
N ALA A 86 2.18 10.56 -22.12
CA ALA A 86 2.21 11.98 -22.47
C ALA A 86 3.34 12.28 -23.47
N LYS A 87 4.53 11.72 -23.27
CA LYS A 87 5.66 11.88 -24.20
C LYS A 87 5.34 11.33 -25.58
N ALA A 88 4.66 10.19 -25.66
CA ALA A 88 4.23 9.62 -26.94
C ALA A 88 3.27 10.58 -27.69
N ARG A 89 2.29 11.17 -26.97
CA ARG A 89 1.37 12.16 -27.54
C ARG A 89 2.08 13.45 -27.95
N ALA A 90 2.99 13.96 -27.13
CA ALA A 90 3.77 15.17 -27.42
C ALA A 90 4.64 14.97 -28.68
N LYS A 91 5.32 13.82 -28.80
CA LYS A 91 6.07 13.47 -30.02
C LYS A 91 5.19 13.40 -31.27
N LYS A 92 3.97 12.86 -31.15
CA LYS A 92 3.02 12.82 -32.28
C LYS A 92 2.63 14.23 -32.72
N ARG A 93 2.36 15.14 -31.79
CA ARG A 93 2.09 16.56 -32.07
C ARG A 93 3.28 17.25 -32.72
N LEU A 94 4.48 17.05 -32.17
CA LEU A 94 5.72 17.64 -32.70
C LEU A 94 5.97 17.28 -34.17
N ARG A 95 5.71 16.02 -34.57
CA ARG A 95 5.85 15.60 -35.98
C ARG A 95 4.86 16.25 -36.93
N ALA A 96 3.73 16.73 -36.41
CA ALA A 96 2.67 17.37 -37.19
C ALA A 96 2.68 18.91 -37.06
N ALA A 97 3.59 19.46 -36.26
CA ALA A 97 3.62 20.88 -35.93
C ALA A 97 4.22 21.73 -37.05
N LYS A 98 3.69 22.95 -37.18
CA LYS A 98 4.30 24.00 -38.02
C LYS A 98 5.48 24.63 -37.28
N VAL A 99 6.35 25.35 -38.00
CA VAL A 99 7.61 25.91 -37.49
C VAL A 99 7.43 26.71 -36.19
N ASP A 100 6.35 27.49 -36.08
CA ASP A 100 6.12 28.40 -34.95
C ASP A 100 5.73 27.69 -33.63
N ASP A 101 5.34 26.41 -33.65
CA ASP A 101 4.95 25.63 -32.46
C ASP A 101 6.05 24.63 -32.03
N LEU A 102 7.18 24.58 -32.76
CA LEU A 102 8.23 23.59 -32.51
C LEU A 102 8.95 23.80 -31.17
N GLU A 103 9.20 25.06 -30.78
CA GLU A 103 9.95 25.35 -29.55
C GLU A 103 9.18 24.91 -28.30
N GLY A 104 7.89 25.26 -28.22
CA GLY A 104 7.01 24.88 -27.10
C GLY A 104 6.88 23.36 -26.97
N LEU A 105 6.64 22.67 -28.09
CA LEU A 105 6.52 21.20 -28.11
C LEU A 105 7.85 20.50 -27.82
N ASN A 106 8.98 21.06 -28.23
CA ASN A 106 10.30 20.53 -27.88
C ASN A 106 10.56 20.63 -26.37
N LYS A 107 10.25 21.78 -25.77
CA LYS A 107 10.35 21.96 -24.31
C LYS A 107 9.46 20.98 -23.55
N GLU A 108 8.20 20.82 -23.98
CA GLU A 108 7.29 19.83 -23.39
C GLU A 108 7.85 18.40 -23.50
N CYS A 109 8.37 18.01 -24.67
CA CYS A 109 8.98 16.70 -24.87
C CYS A 109 10.23 16.48 -23.99
N ALA A 110 11.05 17.52 -23.81
CA ALA A 110 12.22 17.48 -22.95
C ALA A 110 11.81 17.24 -21.48
N GLU A 111 10.78 17.94 -21.02
CA GLU A 111 10.28 17.86 -19.64
C GLU A 111 9.64 16.51 -19.34
N LEU A 112 8.82 16.00 -20.25
CA LEU A 112 8.28 14.64 -20.16
C LEU A 112 9.40 13.59 -20.23
N GLY A 113 10.45 13.86 -21.01
CA GLY A 113 11.64 13.03 -21.08
C GLY A 113 12.45 13.04 -19.77
N PHE A 114 12.53 14.18 -19.08
CA PHE A 114 13.13 14.30 -17.76
C PHE A 114 12.30 13.55 -16.71
N LEU A 115 10.97 13.76 -16.69
CA LEU A 115 10.06 13.08 -15.76
C LEU A 115 10.21 11.57 -15.87
N PHE A 116 10.12 11.02 -17.08
CA PHE A 116 10.24 9.58 -17.32
C PHE A 116 11.57 9.01 -16.82
N ARG A 117 12.70 9.68 -17.12
CA ARG A 117 14.03 9.22 -16.69
C ARG A 117 14.18 9.28 -15.17
N SER A 118 13.77 10.38 -14.56
CA SER A 118 13.87 10.57 -13.11
C SER A 118 12.99 9.59 -12.35
N SER A 119 11.75 9.38 -12.80
CA SER A 119 10.84 8.42 -12.16
C SER A 119 11.33 6.98 -12.35
N THR A 120 11.91 6.65 -13.51
CA THR A 120 12.53 5.32 -13.74
C THR A 120 13.73 5.09 -12.82
N ARG A 121 14.55 6.11 -12.57
CA ARG A 121 15.67 6.04 -11.60
C ARG A 121 15.13 5.79 -10.19
N LEU A 122 14.12 6.55 -9.77
CA LEU A 122 13.48 6.37 -8.46
C LEU A 122 12.90 4.97 -8.30
N HIS A 123 12.20 4.45 -9.32
CA HIS A 123 11.66 3.10 -9.30
C HIS A 123 12.77 2.06 -9.07
N LYS A 124 13.91 2.18 -9.76
CA LYS A 124 15.05 1.28 -9.55
C LYS A 124 15.65 1.38 -8.15
N ALA A 125 15.73 2.60 -7.60
CA ALA A 125 16.25 2.83 -6.26
C ALA A 125 15.30 2.31 -5.16
N LEU A 126 14.00 2.33 -5.42
CA LEU A 126 12.94 1.82 -4.56
C LEU A 126 12.54 0.37 -4.87
N ASP A 127 13.22 -0.28 -5.83
CA ASP A 127 12.88 -1.63 -6.23
C ASP A 127 12.87 -2.53 -4.99
N PRO A 128 11.88 -3.42 -4.81
CA PRO A 128 11.78 -4.26 -3.62
C PRO A 128 13.05 -5.03 -3.25
N SER A 129 13.91 -5.33 -4.22
CA SER A 129 15.17 -6.06 -4.06
C SER A 129 16.41 -5.15 -4.12
N SER A 130 16.21 -3.83 -4.16
CA SER A 130 17.28 -2.84 -4.22
C SER A 130 18.18 -2.89 -2.98
N GLU A 131 19.41 -2.40 -3.16
CA GLU A 131 20.41 -2.34 -2.10
C GLU A 131 19.98 -1.45 -0.93
N LEU A 132 19.17 -0.41 -1.21
CA LEU A 132 18.56 0.47 -0.21
C LEU A 132 17.87 -0.32 0.91
N HIS A 133 17.07 -1.32 0.51
CA HIS A 133 16.26 -2.09 1.44
C HIS A 133 17.06 -3.17 2.16
N LYS A 134 18.05 -3.77 1.48
CA LYS A 134 19.00 -4.69 2.12
C LYS A 134 19.80 -4.00 3.23
N GLN A 135 20.26 -2.78 2.96
CA GLN A 135 20.99 -1.95 3.92
C GLN A 135 20.06 -1.26 4.94
N GLN A 136 18.75 -1.34 4.75
CA GLN A 136 17.74 -0.73 5.61
C GLN A 136 17.96 0.79 5.81
N GLY A 137 18.37 1.48 4.74
CA GLY A 137 18.75 2.89 4.74
C GLY A 137 17.55 3.84 4.89
N ILE A 138 17.25 4.27 6.11
CA ILE A 138 16.09 5.16 6.40
C ILE A 138 16.30 6.56 5.82
N GLU A 139 17.49 7.14 5.99
CA GLU A 139 17.76 8.50 5.51
C GLU A 139 17.75 8.57 3.99
N GLN A 140 18.29 7.55 3.32
CA GLN A 140 18.17 7.42 1.87
C GLN A 140 16.70 7.27 1.44
N LEU A 141 15.91 6.49 2.17
CA LEU A 141 14.47 6.34 1.87
C LEU A 141 13.73 7.68 2.00
N LYS A 142 14.02 8.50 3.02
CA LYS A 142 13.44 9.85 3.16
C LYS A 142 13.76 10.75 1.96
N ILE A 143 15.00 10.73 1.48
CA ILE A 143 15.42 11.49 0.29
C ILE A 143 14.58 11.07 -0.93
N LEU A 144 14.38 9.77 -1.14
CA LEU A 144 13.58 9.26 -2.25
C LEU A 144 12.10 9.64 -2.15
N VAL A 145 11.55 9.76 -0.94
CA VAL A 145 10.19 10.27 -0.73
C VAL A 145 10.09 11.73 -1.19
N VAL A 146 11.04 12.58 -0.79
CA VAL A 146 11.07 14.00 -1.18
C VAL A 146 11.26 14.15 -2.69
N GLU A 147 12.14 13.36 -3.30
CA GLU A 147 12.29 13.34 -4.76
C GLU A 147 11.01 12.91 -5.48
N THR A 148 10.30 11.92 -4.94
CA THR A 148 9.02 11.45 -5.49
C THR A 148 7.96 12.55 -5.42
N GLU A 149 7.85 13.23 -4.28
CA GLU A 149 6.95 14.39 -4.12
C GLU A 149 7.26 15.47 -5.16
N ALA A 150 8.54 15.80 -5.36
CA ALA A 150 8.96 16.77 -6.36
C ALA A 150 8.58 16.38 -7.80
N LEU A 151 8.64 15.08 -8.15
CA LEU A 151 8.18 14.60 -9.45
C LEU A 151 6.66 14.66 -9.60
N VAL A 152 5.91 14.28 -8.57
CA VAL A 152 4.44 14.34 -8.58
C VAL A 152 3.97 15.78 -8.79
N LYS A 153 4.59 16.76 -8.10
CA LYS A 153 4.26 18.20 -8.26
C LYS A 153 4.55 18.76 -9.65
N ARG A 154 5.44 18.13 -10.43
CA ARG A 154 5.74 18.53 -11.82
C ARG A 154 4.74 17.98 -12.83
N VAL A 155 3.90 17.02 -12.43
CA VAL A 155 2.84 16.53 -13.31
C VAL A 155 1.69 17.55 -13.30
N PRO A 156 1.21 17.99 -14.49
CA PRO A 156 0.11 18.94 -14.58
C PRO A 156 -1.14 18.48 -13.81
N PRO A 157 -1.83 19.40 -13.11
CA PRO A 157 -3.11 19.10 -12.49
C PRO A 157 -4.15 18.70 -13.55
N GLY A 158 -5.08 17.82 -13.18
CA GLY A 158 -6.10 17.29 -14.12
C GLY A 158 -5.60 16.16 -15.04
N SER A 159 -4.35 15.71 -14.90
CA SER A 159 -3.78 14.59 -15.65
C SER A 159 -4.33 13.20 -15.29
N GLY A 160 -5.18 13.10 -14.25
CA GLY A 160 -5.67 11.82 -13.73
C GLY A 160 -4.62 11.01 -12.96
N LEU A 161 -3.52 11.65 -12.52
CA LEU A 161 -2.51 11.08 -11.63
C LEU A 161 -3.08 11.00 -10.19
N ASP A 162 -4.03 10.10 -9.97
CA ASP A 162 -4.65 9.83 -8.66
C ASP A 162 -3.65 9.14 -7.70
N VAL A 163 -2.71 9.90 -7.14
CA VAL A 163 -1.63 9.36 -6.28
C VAL A 163 -1.51 10.05 -4.92
N GLN A 164 -2.22 11.15 -4.70
CA GLN A 164 -2.02 12.02 -3.53
C GLN A 164 -2.17 11.26 -2.20
N PHE A 165 -3.21 10.44 -2.08
CA PHE A 165 -3.43 9.61 -0.89
C PHE A 165 -2.23 8.72 -0.56
N ASN A 166 -1.63 8.06 -1.56
CA ASN A 166 -0.48 7.19 -1.37
C ASN A 166 0.77 8.00 -0.98
N LEU A 167 0.97 9.16 -1.62
CA LEU A 167 2.08 10.05 -1.34
C LEU A 167 2.00 10.61 0.09
N ASP A 168 0.83 11.06 0.53
CA ASP A 168 0.61 11.62 1.86
C ASP A 168 0.89 10.59 2.96
N ILE A 169 0.44 9.35 2.77
CA ILE A 169 0.74 8.23 3.68
C ILE A 169 2.24 7.98 3.77
N ALA A 170 2.94 7.96 2.62
CA ALA A 170 4.38 7.74 2.59
C ALA A 170 5.15 8.87 3.28
N ILE A 171 4.83 10.15 2.99
CA ILE A 171 5.44 11.32 3.63
C ILE A 171 5.22 11.30 5.14
N LYS A 172 3.97 11.08 5.57
CA LYS A 172 3.62 11.07 7.00
C LYS A 172 4.31 9.93 7.75
N GLY A 173 4.46 8.76 7.14
CA GLY A 173 5.00 7.59 7.83
C GLY A 173 6.52 7.44 7.75
N ILE A 174 7.17 8.00 6.72
CA ILE A 174 8.63 7.87 6.50
C ILE A 174 9.38 9.14 6.91
N VAL A 175 8.88 10.32 6.50
CA VAL A 175 9.60 11.59 6.64
C VAL A 175 9.27 12.28 7.95
N THR A 176 8.00 12.24 8.36
CA THR A 176 7.59 12.89 9.61
C THR A 176 8.09 12.10 10.81
N GLU A 177 8.98 12.68 11.60
CA GLU A 177 9.42 12.08 12.85
C GLU A 177 8.21 11.94 13.79
N LYS A 178 8.00 10.73 14.34
CA LYS A 178 7.04 10.57 15.43
C LYS A 178 7.55 11.38 16.61
N LYS A 179 6.87 12.48 16.94
CA LYS A 179 6.97 13.07 18.28
C LYS A 179 6.68 11.95 19.27
N ALA A 180 7.63 11.64 20.15
CA ALA A 180 7.36 10.76 21.28
C ALA A 180 6.18 11.36 22.03
N SER A 181 5.04 10.69 22.02
CA SER A 181 3.94 11.08 22.89
C SER A 181 4.48 10.98 24.30
N LYS A 182 4.52 12.10 25.02
CA LYS A 182 4.70 12.09 26.47
C LYS A 182 3.75 11.02 27.01
N PRO A 183 4.20 10.09 27.87
CA PRO A 183 3.30 9.14 28.49
C PRO A 183 2.21 9.96 29.19
N GLU A 184 0.97 9.88 28.70
CA GLU A 184 -0.17 10.37 29.46
C GLU A 184 -0.14 9.61 30.78
N SER A 185 -0.06 10.36 31.88
CA SER A 185 -0.18 9.83 33.23
C SER A 185 -1.44 8.98 33.28
N LYS A 186 -1.28 7.68 33.58
CA LYS A 186 -2.41 6.77 33.80
C LYS A 186 -3.41 7.48 34.73
N PRO A 187 -4.71 7.57 34.38
CA PRO A 187 -5.70 8.01 35.35
C PRO A 187 -5.64 7.08 36.56
N GLU A 188 -5.59 7.66 37.76
CA GLU A 188 -5.60 6.91 39.01
C GLU A 188 -6.90 6.10 39.09
N LEU A 189 -6.76 4.78 39.17
CA LEU A 189 -7.84 3.84 39.33
C LEU A 189 -8.40 4.00 40.75
N LEU A 190 -9.53 4.70 40.91
CA LEU A 190 -10.30 4.67 42.16
C LEU A 190 -10.97 3.31 42.27
N VAL A 191 -10.43 2.46 43.14
CA VAL A 191 -10.99 1.15 43.46
C VAL A 191 -12.07 1.34 44.51
N ASP A 192 -13.26 1.76 44.09
CA ASP A 192 -14.44 1.69 44.95
C ASP A 192 -14.98 0.26 44.90
N ASN A 193 -14.56 -0.52 45.89
CA ASN A 193 -15.07 -1.84 46.20
C ASN A 193 -16.51 -1.74 46.73
N ALA A 194 -17.48 -2.03 45.87
CA ALA A 194 -18.85 -2.30 46.28
C ALA A 194 -19.30 -3.64 45.67
N ASN A 195 -19.16 -4.68 46.49
CA ASN A 195 -19.88 -5.95 46.49
C ASN A 195 -21.13 -6.00 45.58
N CYS A 196 -21.06 -6.79 44.50
CA CYS A 196 -22.22 -7.46 43.91
C CYS A 196 -21.85 -8.93 43.73
N LEU A 197 -22.32 -9.71 44.70
CA LEU A 197 -22.19 -11.16 44.80
C LEU A 197 -23.22 -11.83 43.88
N ASP A 198 -22.79 -12.95 43.27
CA ASP A 198 -23.56 -14.07 42.68
C ASP A 198 -24.24 -13.91 41.31
N ASP A 199 -23.60 -14.47 40.28
CA ASP A 199 -24.14 -15.63 39.54
C ASP A 199 -23.12 -16.04 38.45
N TRP A 200 -22.14 -16.86 38.82
CA TRP A 200 -21.33 -17.62 37.86
C TRP A 200 -21.96 -19.00 37.73
N VAL A 201 -22.54 -19.29 36.56
CA VAL A 201 -22.93 -20.65 36.20
C VAL A 201 -21.69 -21.33 35.63
N ASP A 202 -21.21 -22.34 36.34
CA ASP A 202 -20.21 -23.30 35.88
C ASP A 202 -20.70 -23.99 34.60
N VAL A 203 -19.88 -23.92 33.54
CA VAL A 203 -19.88 -24.93 32.48
C VAL A 203 -18.43 -25.31 32.24
N ASP A 204 -17.99 -26.32 32.97
CA ASP A 204 -16.77 -27.07 32.69
C ASP A 204 -16.88 -27.82 31.35
N ASP A 205 -15.71 -27.91 30.73
CA ASP A 205 -15.22 -28.92 29.80
C ASP A 205 -15.89 -29.07 28.41
N VAL A 206 -15.05 -28.98 27.37
CA VAL A 206 -14.51 -30.18 26.67
C VAL A 206 -13.60 -29.75 25.50
N ASP A 207 -12.33 -30.11 25.66
CA ASP A 207 -11.31 -30.59 24.72
C ASP A 207 -10.72 -29.76 23.56
N ASP A 208 -9.40 -29.65 23.66
CA ASP A 208 -8.40 -29.59 22.60
C ASP A 208 -8.69 -30.54 21.43
N VAL A 209 -8.58 -30.02 20.20
CA VAL A 209 -8.05 -30.81 19.06
C VAL A 209 -7.21 -29.88 18.18
N GLU A 210 -5.89 -30.05 18.26
CA GLU A 210 -4.98 -29.78 17.15
C GLU A 210 -5.41 -30.60 15.93
N ASP A 211 -5.52 -30.00 14.74
CA ASP A 211 -4.93 -30.67 13.59
C ASP A 211 -4.59 -29.77 12.41
N TYR A 212 -3.41 -30.05 11.88
CA TYR A 212 -2.79 -29.53 10.68
C TYR A 212 -3.40 -30.24 9.46
N VAL A 213 -3.81 -29.52 8.41
CA VAL A 213 -3.86 -30.11 7.07
C VAL A 213 -3.37 -29.11 6.01
N VAL A 214 -2.20 -29.45 5.48
CA VAL A 214 -1.66 -29.04 4.18
C VAL A 214 -2.46 -29.76 3.10
N VAL A 215 -2.92 -29.07 2.05
CA VAL A 215 -3.34 -29.74 0.82
C VAL A 215 -2.66 -29.09 -0.37
N GLU A 216 -2.03 -29.96 -1.15
CA GLU A 216 -1.30 -29.79 -2.41
C GLU A 216 -2.15 -29.20 -3.54
#